data_AF-A0A8H3B8X5-F1
#
_entry.id   AF-A0A8H3B8X5-F1
#
_cell.length_a   1.000
_cell.length_b   1.000
_cell.length_c   1.000
_cell.angle_alpha   90.00
_cell.angle_beta   90.00
_cell.angle_gamma   90.00
#
_symmetry.space_group_name_H-M   'P 1'
#
loop_
_entity.id
_entity.type
_entity.pdbx_description
1 polymer ?
#
loop_
_entity_poly.entity_id
_entity_poly.type
_entity_poly.pdbx_seq_one_letter_code
_entity_poly.pdbx_strand_id
1 'polypeptide(L)'
;MDLEYAKSISDTSASHDLKMGTVAFMATEVAVTKHERLSLGRASKRLNYTQEALDLLRQRQAGKISPPPIPPLPPFWHNPLHDMESIWWLCIWMMFYLVPAESSVREHFANYCGLFKDPSPGTKYNFISRQDVYRSLTTHLPKSFGSIMEVWSELLNCHYSMCYEKHDASGTRNNSICVDSTTVKGSYEDGQKSIEKLANEASNFPSHLVTLTERIKVIDGREATPNSLVTAKSSPIFDCVEFPAPKSRRREATAYN
;
A
#
# COMPACT_ATOMS: atom_id res chain seq x y z
N MET A 1 17.16 -12.38 -3.07
CA MET A 1 15.80 -11.98 -3.45
C MET A 1 14.96 -13.25 -3.41
N ASP A 2 13.92 -13.28 -2.59
CA ASP A 2 13.03 -14.44 -2.51
C ASP A 2 11.90 -14.27 -3.54
N LEU A 3 11.68 -15.28 -4.37
CA LEU A 3 10.64 -15.29 -5.41
C LEU A 3 9.52 -16.29 -5.06
N GLU A 4 9.44 -16.76 -3.82
CA GLU A 4 8.44 -17.74 -3.38
C GLU A 4 6.99 -17.27 -3.55
N TYR A 5 6.76 -15.95 -3.71
CA TYR A 5 5.44 -15.34 -3.92
C TYR A 5 5.17 -14.93 -5.37
N ALA A 6 6.10 -15.16 -6.30
CA ALA A 6 5.91 -14.81 -7.71
C ALA A 6 4.86 -15.74 -8.35
N LYS A 7 3.82 -15.15 -8.95
CA LYS A 7 2.77 -15.87 -9.67
C LYS A 7 2.78 -15.50 -11.15
N SER A 8 2.32 -16.41 -12.00
CA SER A 8 2.05 -16.06 -13.40
C SER A 8 0.89 -15.07 -13.47
N ILE A 9 1.01 -14.03 -14.30
CA ILE A 9 -0.06 -13.03 -14.50
C ILE A 9 -1.33 -13.68 -15.09
N SER A 10 -1.18 -14.79 -15.82
CA SER A 10 -2.30 -15.57 -16.37
C SER A 10 -2.86 -16.62 -15.41
N ASP A 11 -2.32 -16.74 -14.20
CA ASP A 11 -2.78 -17.73 -13.24
C ASP A 11 -4.18 -17.37 -12.72
N THR A 12 -5.15 -18.17 -13.17
CA THR A 12 -6.54 -18.13 -12.73
C THR A 12 -6.90 -19.38 -11.94
N SER A 13 -5.95 -19.98 -11.22
CA SER A 13 -6.24 -20.97 -10.19
C SER A 13 -6.71 -20.31 -8.88
N ALA A 14 -7.73 -20.89 -8.24
CA ALA A 14 -8.21 -20.41 -6.95
C ALA A 14 -7.04 -20.36 -5.96
N SER A 15 -6.85 -19.21 -5.31
CA SER A 15 -5.75 -19.02 -4.36
C SER A 15 -5.88 -19.96 -3.18
N HIS A 16 -5.19 -21.10 -3.22
CA HIS A 16 -5.01 -22.00 -2.08
C HIS A 16 -3.95 -21.48 -1.08
N ASP A 17 -3.31 -20.34 -1.37
CA ASP A 17 -2.18 -19.85 -0.60
C ASP A 17 -2.62 -19.00 0.60
N LEU A 18 -2.66 -19.65 1.76
CA LEU A 18 -2.75 -19.01 3.08
C LEU A 18 -1.53 -18.14 3.44
N LYS A 19 -0.49 -18.13 2.60
CA LYS A 19 0.75 -17.37 2.82
C LYS A 19 0.66 -16.02 2.12
N MET A 20 -0.17 -15.14 2.66
CA MET A 20 -0.25 -13.75 2.22
C MET A 20 0.97 -13.01 2.78
N GLY A 21 1.66 -12.20 1.97
CA GLY A 21 2.95 -11.58 2.32
C GLY A 21 2.92 -10.66 3.56
N THR A 22 3.99 -9.90 3.79
CA THR A 22 4.09 -9.02 4.97
C THR A 22 2.92 -8.03 5.06
N VAL A 23 2.10 -8.15 6.11
CA VAL A 23 0.86 -7.36 6.33
C VAL A 23 1.10 -5.85 6.23
N ALA A 24 2.25 -5.36 6.67
CA ALA A 24 2.62 -3.94 6.59
C ALA A 24 2.68 -3.39 5.15
N PHE A 25 2.99 -4.23 4.16
CA PHE A 25 3.14 -3.84 2.76
C PHE A 25 2.06 -4.42 1.85
N MET A 26 1.13 -5.17 2.42
CA MET A 26 0.05 -5.79 1.67
C MET A 26 -0.88 -4.71 1.10
N ALA A 27 -1.23 -4.86 -0.18
CA ALA A 27 -2.27 -4.07 -0.82
C ALA A 27 -3.59 -4.16 -0.04
N THR A 28 -4.33 -3.06 -0.01
CA THR A 28 -5.51 -2.89 0.85
C THR A 28 -6.59 -3.91 0.51
N GLU A 29 -6.84 -4.14 -0.78
CA GLU A 29 -7.83 -5.13 -1.23
C GLU A 29 -7.45 -6.57 -0.83
N VAL A 30 -6.13 -6.88 -0.83
CA VAL A 30 -5.62 -8.18 -0.36
C VAL A 30 -5.83 -8.32 1.14
N ALA A 31 -5.55 -7.28 1.93
CA ALA A 31 -5.73 -7.30 3.38
C ALA A 31 -7.19 -7.49 3.80
N VAL A 32 -8.14 -6.97 3.01
CA VAL A 32 -9.58 -7.12 3.25
C VAL A 32 -10.13 -8.40 2.59
N THR A 33 -9.35 -9.07 1.73
CA THR A 33 -9.79 -10.18 0.85
C THR A 33 -11.01 -9.84 0.01
N LYS A 34 -11.17 -8.56 -0.33
CA LYS A 34 -12.30 -8.02 -1.08
C LYS A 34 -11.80 -6.97 -2.03
N HIS A 35 -12.37 -6.95 -3.23
CA HIS A 35 -12.26 -5.81 -4.13
C HIS A 35 -13.00 -4.62 -3.51
N GLU A 36 -12.32 -3.84 -2.70
CA GLU A 36 -12.80 -2.53 -2.35
C GLU A 36 -12.48 -1.61 -3.52
N ARG A 37 -13.48 -1.24 -4.32
CA ARG A 37 -13.31 -0.28 -5.42
C ARG A 37 -12.69 0.99 -4.83
N LEU A 38 -11.36 1.11 -4.92
CA LEU A 38 -10.58 2.20 -4.37
C LEU A 38 -11.10 3.50 -4.99
N SER A 39 -11.91 4.21 -4.21
CA SER A 39 -12.64 5.42 -4.58
C SER A 39 -13.01 5.56 -6.07
N LEU A 40 -13.94 4.73 -6.55
CA LEU A 40 -14.68 5.02 -7.81
C LEU A 40 -15.31 6.44 -7.78
N GLY A 41 -15.46 7.02 -6.59
CA GLY A 41 -15.94 8.38 -6.35
C GLY A 41 -14.95 9.52 -6.63
N ARG A 42 -13.67 9.26 -6.95
CA ARG A 42 -12.70 10.33 -7.29
C ARG A 42 -12.40 10.46 -8.77
N ALA A 43 -12.35 9.37 -9.54
CA ALA A 43 -12.23 9.46 -11.01
C ALA A 43 -13.44 10.19 -11.62
N SER A 44 -14.61 10.04 -11.00
CA SER A 44 -15.85 10.74 -11.40
C SER A 44 -15.81 12.27 -11.19
N LYS A 45 -14.91 12.81 -10.35
CA LYS A 45 -14.86 14.26 -10.06
C LYS A 45 -14.02 15.09 -11.03
N ARG A 46 -13.31 14.48 -11.99
CA ARG A 46 -12.53 15.20 -13.03
C ARG A 46 -13.04 15.01 -14.47
N LEU A 47 -14.19 14.36 -14.66
CA LEU A 47 -14.89 14.39 -15.95
C LEU A 47 -15.79 15.63 -15.99
N ASN A 48 -15.66 16.42 -17.05
CA ASN A 48 -16.56 17.52 -17.36
C ASN A 48 -18.01 17.04 -17.23
N TYR A 49 -18.73 17.55 -16.23
CA TYR A 49 -20.15 17.24 -16.05
C TYR A 49 -20.91 17.69 -17.31
N THR A 50 -21.33 16.75 -18.14
CA THR A 50 -22.35 17.01 -19.15
C THR A 50 -23.66 17.37 -18.44
N GLN A 51 -24.49 18.20 -19.06
CA GLN A 51 -25.80 18.58 -18.53
C GLN A 51 -26.64 17.32 -18.17
N GLU A 52 -26.48 16.25 -18.95
CA GLU A 52 -27.09 14.93 -18.73
C GLU A 52 -26.63 14.27 -17.41
N ALA A 53 -25.35 14.37 -17.03
CA ALA A 53 -24.84 13.82 -15.78
C ALA A 53 -25.38 14.59 -14.55
N LEU A 54 -25.58 15.90 -14.68
CA LEU A 54 -26.20 16.73 -13.63
C LEU A 54 -27.70 16.45 -13.49
N ASP A 55 -28.41 16.22 -14.59
CA ASP A 55 -29.83 15.89 -14.57
C ASP A 55 -30.08 14.48 -14.00
N LEU A 56 -29.18 13.51 -14.26
CA LEU A 56 -29.20 12.19 -13.62
C LEU A 56 -28.96 12.28 -12.10
N LEU A 57 -28.03 13.12 -11.63
CA LEU A 57 -27.79 13.34 -10.21
C LEU A 57 -28.99 14.00 -9.51
N ARG A 58 -29.65 14.96 -10.17
CA ARG A 58 -30.89 15.59 -9.68
C ARG A 58 -32.05 14.59 -9.59
N GLN A 59 -32.18 13.68 -10.57
CA GLN A 59 -33.20 12.62 -10.55
C GLN A 59 -32.94 11.57 -9.46
N ARG A 60 -31.65 11.27 -9.18
CA ARG A 60 -31.23 10.39 -8.07
C ARG A 60 -31.52 11.00 -6.70
N GLN A 61 -31.26 12.30 -6.51
CA GLN A 61 -31.60 13.01 -5.27
C GLN A 61 -33.11 13.14 -5.04
N ALA A 62 -33.91 13.19 -6.10
CA ALA A 62 -35.37 13.19 -6.02
C ALA A 62 -36.01 11.81 -5.79
N GLY A 63 -35.21 10.75 -5.60
CA GLY A 63 -35.72 9.39 -5.36
C GLY A 63 -36.40 8.72 -6.56
N LYS A 64 -36.27 9.28 -7.77
CA LYS A 64 -36.96 8.78 -8.99
C LYS A 64 -36.25 7.61 -9.67
N ILE A 65 -34.96 7.39 -9.39
CA ILE A 65 -34.16 6.31 -9.98
C ILE A 65 -33.45 5.56 -8.85
N SER A 66 -33.82 4.30 -8.62
CA SER A 66 -32.99 3.41 -7.80
C SER A 66 -31.64 3.25 -8.50
N PRO A 67 -30.50 3.34 -7.80
CA PRO A 67 -29.23 2.99 -8.41
C PRO A 67 -29.35 1.59 -9.05
N PRO A 68 -28.83 1.39 -10.27
CA PRO A 68 -28.77 0.04 -10.81
C PRO A 68 -28.07 -0.85 -9.78
N PRO A 69 -28.57 -2.09 -9.55
CA PRO A 69 -27.94 -3.00 -8.61
C PRO A 69 -26.47 -3.13 -8.96
N ILE A 70 -25.60 -2.76 -8.03
CA ILE A 70 -24.15 -2.94 -8.19
C ILE A 70 -23.95 -4.44 -8.38
N PRO A 71 -23.43 -4.88 -9.53
CA PRO A 71 -23.26 -6.30 -9.76
C PRO A 71 -22.27 -6.88 -8.73
N PRO A 72 -22.44 -8.15 -8.33
CA PRO A 72 -21.51 -8.78 -7.41
C PRO A 72 -20.11 -8.77 -8.02
N LEU A 73 -19.13 -8.39 -7.22
CA LEU A 73 -17.72 -8.42 -7.62
C LEU A 73 -17.31 -9.88 -7.91
N PRO A 74 -16.43 -10.12 -8.90
CA PRO A 74 -15.89 -11.44 -9.11
C PRO A 74 -15.11 -11.91 -7.87
N PRO A 75 -14.83 -13.23 -7.76
CA PRO A 75 -13.89 -13.74 -6.75
C PRO A 75 -12.59 -12.94 -6.72
N PHE A 76 -11.94 -12.87 -5.56
CA PHE A 76 -10.71 -12.10 -5.41
C PHE A 76 -9.53 -12.84 -6.05
N TRP A 77 -8.83 -12.16 -6.96
CA TRP A 77 -7.64 -12.69 -7.65
C TRP A 77 -6.43 -11.78 -7.43
N HIS A 78 -5.23 -12.35 -7.58
CA HIS A 78 -4.01 -11.57 -7.56
C HIS A 78 -3.97 -10.63 -8.77
N ASN A 79 -3.67 -9.36 -8.53
CA ASN A 79 -3.68 -8.29 -9.51
C ASN A 79 -2.28 -7.64 -9.51
N PRO A 80 -1.61 -7.46 -10.67
CA PRO A 80 -0.32 -6.78 -10.75
C PRO A 80 -0.31 -5.36 -10.14
N LEU A 81 -1.46 -4.68 -10.06
CA LEU A 81 -1.57 -3.40 -9.36
C LEU A 81 -1.33 -3.52 -7.84
N HIS A 82 -1.57 -4.69 -7.25
CA HIS A 82 -1.25 -4.96 -5.85
C HIS A 82 0.26 -4.84 -5.59
N ASP A 83 1.10 -5.21 -6.55
CA ASP A 83 2.56 -5.08 -6.40
C ASP A 83 2.97 -3.60 -6.34
N MET A 84 2.38 -2.76 -7.20
CA MET A 84 2.64 -1.32 -7.18
C MET A 84 2.10 -0.64 -5.91
N GLU A 85 0.93 -1.05 -5.43
CA GLU A 85 0.43 -0.61 -4.13
C GLU A 85 1.34 -1.05 -2.99
N SER A 86 1.91 -2.26 -3.07
CA SER A 86 2.84 -2.77 -2.06
C SER A 86 4.14 -1.97 -1.99
N ILE A 87 4.67 -1.55 -3.15
CA ILE A 87 5.83 -0.65 -3.20
C ILE A 87 5.46 0.74 -2.65
N TRP A 88 4.26 1.25 -2.96
CA TRP A 88 3.77 2.50 -2.40
C TRP A 88 3.69 2.42 -0.86
N TRP A 89 3.15 1.33 -0.30
CA TRP A 89 3.11 1.10 1.14
C TRP A 89 4.51 1.01 1.76
N LEU A 90 5.47 0.39 1.08
CA LEU A 90 6.86 0.37 1.53
C LEU A 90 7.46 1.78 1.61
N CYS A 91 7.19 2.64 0.63
CA CYS A 91 7.63 4.04 0.66
C CYS A 91 7.00 4.82 1.81
N ILE A 92 5.68 4.68 2.05
CA ILE A 92 5.00 5.30 3.20
C ILE A 92 5.59 4.78 4.51
N TRP A 93 5.82 3.47 4.62
CA TRP A 93 6.41 2.88 5.82
C TRP A 93 7.79 3.47 6.10
N MET A 94 8.65 3.59 5.08
CA MET A 94 9.97 4.22 5.23
C MET A 94 9.85 5.66 5.73
N MET A 95 8.91 6.45 5.21
CA MET A 95 8.71 7.84 5.63
C MET A 95 8.23 7.97 7.08
N PHE A 96 7.40 7.05 7.56
CA PHE A 96 6.92 7.06 8.94
C PHE A 96 7.94 6.44 9.92
N TYR A 97 8.78 5.52 9.43
CA TYR A 97 9.74 4.79 10.24
C TYR A 97 11.10 5.51 10.35
N LEU A 98 11.51 6.24 9.33
CA LEU A 98 12.76 7.02 9.31
C LEU A 98 12.45 8.48 9.61
N VAL A 99 12.85 8.93 10.81
CA VAL A 99 12.54 10.27 11.30
C VAL A 99 13.81 11.12 11.48
N PRO A 100 13.74 12.46 11.33
CA PRO A 100 14.86 13.32 11.64
C PRO A 100 15.27 13.19 13.12
N ALA A 101 16.58 13.12 13.38
CA ALA A 101 17.13 12.98 14.73
C ALA A 101 16.70 14.09 15.71
N GLU A 102 16.30 15.27 15.21
CA GLU A 102 15.90 16.42 16.04
C GLU A 102 14.37 16.63 16.14
N SER A 103 13.56 15.77 15.51
CA SER A 103 12.10 15.95 15.43
C SER A 103 11.34 15.41 16.66
N SER A 104 10.16 15.96 16.95
CA SER A 104 9.26 15.45 18.00
C SER A 104 8.73 14.06 17.66
N VAL A 105 9.10 13.05 18.45
CA VAL A 105 8.89 11.62 18.11
C VAL A 105 7.49 11.11 18.47
N ARG A 106 6.82 11.73 19.45
CA ARG A 106 5.57 11.19 20.00
C ARG A 106 4.43 11.17 18.98
N GLU A 107 4.27 12.24 18.21
CA GLU A 107 3.25 12.33 17.16
C GLU A 107 3.55 11.39 15.99
N HIS A 108 4.82 11.31 15.56
CA HIS A 108 5.27 10.37 14.55
C HIS A 108 4.99 8.92 14.95
N PHE A 109 5.25 8.58 16.21
CA PHE A 109 4.99 7.24 16.74
C PHE A 109 3.50 6.90 16.81
N ALA A 110 2.67 7.84 17.25
CA ALA A 110 1.22 7.67 17.26
C ALA A 110 0.69 7.44 15.84
N ASN A 111 1.14 8.24 14.86
CA ASN A 111 0.75 8.09 13.46
C ASN A 111 1.24 6.77 12.85
N TYR A 112 2.49 6.37 13.13
CA TYR A 112 3.05 5.09 12.71
C TYR A 112 2.26 3.91 13.26
N CYS A 113 1.96 3.91 14.57
CA CYS A 113 1.20 2.85 15.19
C CYS A 113 -0.24 2.82 14.68
N GLY A 114 -0.87 3.98 14.54
CA GLY A 114 -2.21 4.12 13.98
C GLY A 114 -2.30 3.58 12.55
N LEU A 115 -1.28 3.77 11.71
CA LEU A 115 -1.34 3.34 10.31
C LEU A 115 -0.86 1.89 10.09
N PHE A 116 0.22 1.47 10.76
CA PHE A 116 0.90 0.20 10.47
C PHE A 116 0.73 -0.88 11.54
N LYS A 117 0.29 -0.52 12.76
CA LYS A 117 0.03 -1.49 13.83
C LYS A 117 -1.46 -1.66 14.15
N ASP A 118 -2.31 -0.80 13.60
CA ASP A 118 -3.76 -0.96 13.70
C ASP A 118 -4.20 -2.21 12.92
N PRO A 119 -4.85 -3.19 13.58
CA PRO A 119 -5.35 -4.38 12.90
C PRO A 119 -6.55 -4.09 11.97
N SER A 120 -7.15 -2.90 12.04
CA SER A 120 -8.30 -2.52 11.22
C SER A 120 -7.92 -2.42 9.73
N PRO A 121 -8.50 -3.26 8.86
CA PRO A 121 -8.26 -3.18 7.42
C PRO A 121 -8.69 -1.82 6.83
N GLY A 122 -9.69 -1.18 7.45
CA GLY A 122 -10.21 0.11 7.01
C GLY A 122 -9.25 1.27 7.20
N THR A 123 -8.22 1.14 8.04
CA THR A 123 -7.29 2.25 8.32
C THR A 123 -6.40 2.54 7.12
N LYS A 124 -5.81 1.50 6.53
CA LYS A 124 -5.04 1.62 5.28
C LYS A 124 -5.90 2.07 4.10
N TYR A 125 -7.11 1.51 3.99
CA TYR A 125 -8.08 1.94 2.98
C TYR A 125 -8.38 3.43 3.07
N ASN A 126 -8.70 3.92 4.28
CA ASN A 126 -8.97 5.33 4.50
C ASN A 126 -7.74 6.17 4.18
N PHE A 127 -6.54 5.74 4.57
CA PHE A 127 -5.32 6.49 4.31
C PHE A 127 -5.05 6.66 2.81
N ILE A 128 -5.13 5.60 2.01
CA ILE A 128 -4.89 5.67 0.55
C ILE A 128 -6.07 6.31 -0.22
N SER A 129 -7.29 6.22 0.31
CA SER A 129 -8.52 6.68 -0.38
C SER A 129 -9.03 8.05 0.05
N ARG A 130 -8.62 8.59 1.21
CA ARG A 130 -9.15 9.84 1.79
C ARG A 130 -8.06 10.89 2.00
N GLN A 131 -8.24 12.05 1.37
CA GLN A 131 -7.24 13.10 1.26
C GLN A 131 -7.08 13.85 2.58
N ASP A 132 -8.20 14.03 3.28
CA ASP A 132 -8.24 14.56 4.64
C ASP A 132 -7.46 13.65 5.61
N VAL A 133 -7.67 12.33 5.54
CA VAL A 133 -6.96 11.36 6.38
C VAL A 133 -5.46 11.35 6.05
N TYR A 134 -5.12 11.20 4.77
CA TYR A 134 -3.74 11.25 4.28
C TYR A 134 -3.02 12.51 4.78
N ARG A 135 -3.58 13.69 4.48
CA ARG A 135 -2.97 14.98 4.86
C ARG A 135 -2.84 15.13 6.37
N SER A 136 -3.83 14.67 7.14
CA SER A 136 -3.77 14.75 8.61
C SER A 136 -2.65 13.88 9.20
N LEU A 137 -2.39 12.72 8.60
CA LEU A 137 -1.38 11.77 9.07
C LEU A 137 0.01 12.05 8.51
N THR A 138 0.14 12.84 7.44
CA THR A 138 1.44 13.20 6.83
C THR A 138 1.89 14.63 7.11
N THR A 139 1.25 15.35 8.02
CA THR A 139 1.62 16.75 8.37
C THR A 139 3.07 16.90 8.83
N HIS A 140 3.60 15.86 9.45
CA HIS A 140 4.95 15.80 9.98
C HIS A 140 6.02 15.54 8.92
N LEU A 141 5.62 15.07 7.74
CA LEU A 141 6.53 14.78 6.64
C LEU A 141 6.88 16.04 5.86
N PRO A 142 8.08 16.10 5.25
CA PRO A 142 8.41 17.09 4.25
C PRO A 142 7.32 17.19 3.18
N LYS A 143 6.88 18.42 2.89
CA LYS A 143 5.77 18.69 1.98
C LYS A 143 5.97 18.06 0.61
N SER A 144 7.20 18.01 0.10
CA SER A 144 7.53 17.41 -1.19
C SER A 144 7.27 15.90 -1.20
N PHE A 145 7.75 15.16 -0.19
CA PHE A 145 7.45 13.73 -0.04
C PHE A 145 5.95 13.46 0.05
N GLY A 146 5.24 14.21 0.90
CA GLY A 146 3.80 14.08 1.05
C GLY A 146 3.06 14.31 -0.27
N SER A 147 3.47 15.32 -1.03
CA SER A 147 2.85 15.64 -2.34
C SER A 147 3.15 14.58 -3.41
N ILE A 148 4.38 14.05 -3.46
CA ILE A 148 4.75 12.99 -4.43
C ILE A 148 3.92 11.72 -4.17
N MET A 149 3.84 11.31 -2.90
CA MET A 149 3.10 10.11 -2.52
C MET A 149 1.57 10.27 -2.68
N GLU A 150 1.04 11.48 -2.45
CA GLU A 150 -0.36 11.81 -2.72
C GLU A 150 -0.67 11.64 -4.21
N VAL A 151 0.14 12.24 -5.09
CA VAL A 151 -0.01 12.11 -6.55
C VAL A 151 0.11 10.65 -7.01
N TRP A 152 1.06 9.88 -6.46
CA TRP A 152 1.20 8.47 -6.82
C TRP A 152 -0.04 7.67 -6.39
N SER A 153 -0.59 7.92 -5.20
CA SER A 153 -1.84 7.27 -4.76
C SER A 153 -3.03 7.61 -5.68
N GLU A 154 -3.11 8.85 -6.18
CA GLU A 154 -4.14 9.25 -7.14
C GLU A 154 -3.99 8.49 -8.47
N LEU A 155 -2.76 8.34 -8.98
CA LEU A 155 -2.49 7.57 -10.19
C LEU A 155 -2.83 6.09 -10.03
N LEU A 156 -2.46 5.47 -8.90
CA LEU A 156 -2.84 4.09 -8.59
C LEU A 156 -4.36 3.92 -8.56
N ASN A 157 -5.08 4.82 -7.90
CA ASN A 157 -6.54 4.82 -7.86
C ASN A 157 -7.17 4.97 -9.26
N CYS A 158 -6.57 5.76 -10.14
CA CYS A 158 -6.98 5.86 -11.55
C CYS A 158 -6.81 4.52 -12.28
N HIS A 159 -5.67 3.84 -12.12
CA HIS A 159 -5.42 2.53 -12.74
C HIS A 159 -6.43 1.47 -12.26
N TYR A 160 -6.68 1.40 -10.95
CA TYR A 160 -7.73 0.53 -10.40
C TYR A 160 -9.10 0.85 -11.00
N SER A 161 -9.48 2.14 -11.04
CA SER A 161 -10.77 2.58 -11.58
C SER A 161 -10.95 2.16 -13.04
N MET A 162 -9.92 2.33 -13.88
CA MET A 162 -9.95 1.91 -15.27
C MET A 162 -10.15 0.39 -15.41
N CYS A 163 -9.53 -0.42 -14.56
CA CYS A 163 -9.73 -1.87 -14.55
C CYS A 163 -11.16 -2.24 -14.16
N TYR A 164 -11.72 -1.58 -13.15
CA TYR A 164 -13.10 -1.80 -12.73
C TYR A 164 -14.11 -1.40 -13.80
N GLU A 165 -13.91 -0.25 -14.46
CA GLU A 165 -14.79 0.21 -15.54
C GLU A 165 -14.75 -0.72 -16.74
N LYS A 166 -13.56 -1.19 -17.15
CA LYS A 166 -13.41 -2.18 -18.23
C LYS A 166 -14.09 -3.50 -17.88
N HIS A 167 -13.96 -3.97 -16.65
CA HIS A 167 -14.65 -5.17 -16.17
C HIS A 167 -16.18 -5.01 -16.24
N ASP A 168 -16.70 -3.89 -15.73
CA ASP A 168 -18.14 -3.57 -15.73
C ASP A 168 -18.71 -3.43 -17.15
N ALA A 169 -17.92 -2.90 -18.10
CA ALA A 169 -18.30 -2.71 -19.50
C ALA A 169 -18.21 -3.99 -20.36
N SER A 170 -17.47 -5.01 -19.91
CA SER A 170 -17.34 -6.26 -20.65
C SER A 170 -18.68 -7.03 -20.65
N GLY A 171 -19.30 -7.16 -21.82
CA GLY A 171 -20.56 -7.90 -22.00
C GLY A 171 -20.45 -9.38 -21.60
N THR A 172 -19.23 -9.93 -21.65
CA THR A 172 -18.84 -11.17 -20.99
C THR A 172 -18.10 -10.81 -19.71
N ARG A 173 -18.83 -10.65 -18.60
CA ARG A 173 -18.21 -10.42 -17.29
C ARG A 173 -17.29 -11.60 -16.98
N ASN A 174 -15.99 -11.38 -17.16
CA ASN A 174 -15.01 -12.39 -16.82
C ASN A 174 -15.12 -12.69 -15.32
N ASN A 175 -14.87 -13.95 -14.96
CA ASN A 175 -14.85 -14.42 -13.58
C ASN A 175 -13.70 -13.79 -12.75
N SER A 176 -12.90 -12.92 -13.36
CA SER A 176 -11.79 -12.20 -12.74
C SER A 176 -11.66 -10.77 -13.30
N ILE A 177 -11.13 -9.87 -12.48
CA ILE A 177 -10.75 -8.51 -12.90
C ILE A 177 -9.40 -8.63 -13.61
N CYS A 178 -9.42 -8.56 -14.93
CA CYS A 178 -8.20 -8.62 -15.73
C CYS A 178 -7.61 -7.21 -15.87
N VAL A 179 -6.33 -7.06 -15.51
CA VAL A 179 -5.57 -5.84 -15.77
C VAL A 179 -4.80 -6.03 -17.06
N ASP A 180 -5.13 -5.25 -18.08
CA ASP A 180 -4.45 -5.33 -19.37
C ASP A 180 -3.00 -4.84 -19.25
N SER A 181 -2.16 -5.35 -20.15
CA SER A 181 -0.72 -5.05 -20.17
C SER A 181 -0.42 -3.56 -20.31
N THR A 182 -1.30 -2.78 -20.93
CA THR A 182 -1.13 -1.32 -21.05
C THR A 182 -1.33 -0.65 -19.70
N THR A 183 -2.39 -0.99 -18.95
CA THR A 183 -2.60 -0.49 -17.59
C THR A 183 -1.49 -0.94 -16.64
N VAL A 184 -1.04 -2.20 -16.71
CA VAL A 184 0.12 -2.67 -15.93
C VAL A 184 1.34 -1.79 -16.25
N LYS A 185 1.75 -1.70 -17.51
CA LYS A 185 2.92 -0.91 -17.92
C LYS A 185 2.84 0.54 -17.46
N GLY A 186 1.67 1.19 -17.62
CA GLY A 186 1.45 2.56 -17.17
C GLY A 186 1.64 2.72 -15.66
N SER A 187 1.12 1.79 -14.85
CA SER A 187 1.28 1.83 -13.39
C SER A 187 2.74 1.70 -12.95
N TYR A 188 3.55 0.87 -13.63
CA TYR A 188 4.98 0.74 -13.35
C TYR A 188 5.75 1.99 -13.74
N GLU A 189 5.45 2.60 -14.90
CA GLU A 189 6.09 3.86 -15.32
C GLU A 189 5.78 5.01 -14.34
N ASP A 190 4.55 5.10 -13.84
CA ASP A 190 4.15 6.09 -12.84
C ASP A 190 4.84 5.85 -11.49
N GLY A 191 4.94 4.59 -11.07
CA GLY A 191 5.67 4.21 -9.87
C GLY A 191 7.16 4.54 -9.96
N GLN A 192 7.80 4.20 -11.08
CA GLN A 192 9.19 4.53 -11.34
C GLN A 192 9.45 6.04 -11.26
N LYS A 193 8.65 6.85 -11.96
CA LYS A 193 8.77 8.33 -11.91
C LYS A 193 8.60 8.87 -10.50
N SER A 194 7.72 8.28 -9.71
CA SER A 194 7.48 8.69 -8.33
C SER A 194 8.67 8.36 -7.43
N ILE A 195 9.24 7.16 -7.55
CA ILE A 195 10.46 6.75 -6.85
C ILE A 195 11.65 7.64 -7.23
N GLU A 196 11.83 7.96 -8.51
CA GLU A 196 12.89 8.86 -8.97
C GLU A 196 12.76 10.25 -8.34
N LYS A 197 11.54 10.80 -8.27
CA LYS A 197 11.26 12.06 -7.58
C LYS A 197 11.57 11.97 -6.09
N LEU A 198 11.17 10.90 -5.42
CA LEU A 198 11.48 10.68 -4.00
C LEU A 198 12.99 10.59 -3.76
N ALA A 199 13.73 9.88 -4.61
CA ALA A 199 15.18 9.76 -4.51
C ALA A 199 15.88 11.12 -4.68
N ASN A 200 15.41 11.94 -5.63
CA ASN A 200 15.90 13.30 -5.81
C ASN A 200 15.62 14.18 -4.59
N GLU A 201 14.41 14.14 -4.03
CA GLU A 201 14.07 14.89 -2.82
C GLU A 201 14.85 14.40 -1.59
N ALA A 202 15.03 13.09 -1.43
CA ALA A 202 15.79 12.50 -0.35
C ALA A 202 17.28 12.86 -0.41
N SER A 203 17.85 12.96 -1.61
CA SER A 203 19.26 13.36 -1.79
C SER A 203 19.52 14.80 -1.36
N ASN A 204 18.49 15.65 -1.39
CA ASN A 204 18.56 17.04 -0.95
C ASN A 204 18.13 17.22 0.51
N PHE A 205 17.76 16.14 1.21
CA PHE A 205 17.24 16.22 2.57
C PHE A 205 18.40 16.35 3.58
N PRO A 206 18.55 17.49 4.28
CA PRO A 206 19.77 17.79 5.03
C PRO A 206 19.86 17.09 6.40
N SER A 207 18.85 16.28 6.76
CA SER A 207 18.75 15.72 8.10
C SER A 207 19.27 14.29 8.16
N HIS A 208 20.07 14.01 9.18
CA HIS A 208 20.37 12.65 9.59
C HIS A 208 19.08 11.93 10.03
N LEU A 209 18.73 10.87 9.31
CA LEU A 209 17.56 10.03 9.61
C LEU A 209 17.97 8.90 10.55
N VAL A 210 17.12 8.64 11.53
CA VAL A 210 17.24 7.53 12.49
C VAL A 210 15.95 6.72 12.49
N THR A 211 16.01 5.49 12.95
CA THR A 211 14.79 4.70 13.08
C THR A 211 13.93 5.24 14.22
N LEU A 212 12.61 5.16 14.04
CA LEU A 212 11.65 5.59 15.04
C LEU A 212 11.85 4.84 16.39
N THR A 213 12.17 3.54 16.32
CA THR A 213 12.43 2.70 17.49
C THR A 213 13.69 3.14 18.26
N GLU A 214 14.76 3.53 17.57
CA GLU A 214 15.96 4.11 18.22
C GLU A 214 15.62 5.41 18.94
N ARG A 215 14.81 6.27 18.32
CA ARG A 215 14.43 7.57 18.91
C ARG A 215 13.57 7.44 20.17
N ILE A 216 12.65 6.48 20.21
CA ILE A 216 11.78 6.26 21.38
C ILE A 216 12.61 5.83 22.59
N LYS A 217 13.61 4.96 22.39
CA LYS A 217 14.49 4.49 23.48
C LYS A 217 15.25 5.63 24.14
N VAL A 218 15.67 6.63 23.36
CA VAL A 218 16.37 7.83 23.87
C VAL A 218 15.45 8.68 24.74
N ILE A 219 14.17 8.83 24.37
CA ILE A 219 13.20 9.63 25.13
C ILE A 219 12.83 8.98 26.47
N ASP A 220 12.73 7.66 26.52
CA ASP A 220 12.39 6.91 27.74
C ASP A 220 13.56 6.79 28.76
N GLY A 221 14.65 7.55 28.57
CA GLY A 221 15.74 7.67 29.55
C GLY A 221 16.68 6.47 29.64
N ARG A 222 16.60 5.51 28.70
CA ARG A 222 17.68 4.52 28.51
C ARG A 222 18.61 5.04 27.42
N GLU A 223 19.57 5.88 27.81
CA GLU A 223 20.71 6.20 26.95
C GLU A 223 21.37 4.89 26.51
N ALA A 224 21.20 4.53 25.24
CA ALA A 224 22.08 3.57 24.61
C ALA A 224 23.42 4.28 24.41
N THR A 225 24.42 3.90 25.21
CA THR A 225 25.78 4.42 25.08
C THR A 225 26.31 4.18 23.67
N PRO A 226 26.98 5.16 23.02
CA PRO A 226 27.36 5.07 21.60
C PRO A 226 28.46 4.06 21.25
N ASN A 227 28.90 3.18 22.16
CA ASN A 227 30.15 2.43 22.01
C ASN A 227 30.03 0.89 22.02
N SER A 228 28.88 0.30 21.64
CA SER A 228 28.77 -1.17 21.57
C SER A 228 28.08 -1.74 20.33
N LEU A 229 28.35 -1.16 19.15
CA LEU A 229 27.86 -1.71 17.87
C LEU A 229 28.96 -2.13 16.88
N VAL A 230 30.20 -2.29 17.34
CA VAL A 230 31.28 -2.87 16.51
C VAL A 230 31.42 -4.39 16.70
N THR A 231 30.81 -4.99 17.73
CA THR A 231 30.93 -6.44 17.95
C THR A 231 29.65 -7.09 18.46
N ALA A 232 28.53 -6.88 17.78
CA ALA A 232 27.45 -7.86 17.80
C ALA A 232 26.71 -7.80 16.47
N LYS A 233 26.60 -8.95 15.80
CA LYS A 233 25.65 -9.17 14.71
C LYS A 233 24.24 -8.94 15.24
N SER A 234 23.81 -7.68 15.32
CA SER A 234 22.39 -7.36 15.45
C SER A 234 21.85 -7.35 14.03
N SER A 235 21.16 -8.43 13.66
CA SER A 235 20.30 -8.39 12.49
C SER A 235 19.31 -7.25 12.69
N PRO A 236 19.07 -6.39 11.69
CA PRO A 236 18.02 -5.40 11.78
C PRO A 236 16.70 -6.17 11.78
N ILE A 237 16.17 -6.43 12.99
CA ILE A 237 14.82 -6.95 13.17
C ILE A 237 13.93 -5.76 12.83
N PHE A 238 13.33 -5.80 11.65
CA PHE A 238 12.22 -4.92 11.31
C PHE A 238 11.08 -5.27 12.28
N ASP A 239 10.66 -4.33 13.13
CA ASP A 239 9.58 -4.49 14.11
C ASP A 239 8.22 -4.91 13.50
N CYS A 240 8.14 -5.05 12.17
CA CYS A 240 6.96 -5.48 11.42
C CYS A 240 7.22 -6.68 10.48
N VAL A 241 8.40 -7.31 10.56
CA VAL A 241 8.76 -8.50 9.79
C VAL A 241 9.23 -9.58 10.76
N GLU A 242 8.30 -10.37 11.27
CA GLU A 242 8.65 -11.64 11.91
C GLU A 242 9.10 -12.60 10.81
N PHE A 243 10.41 -12.78 10.67
CA PHE A 243 10.93 -13.86 9.83
C PHE A 243 10.63 -15.19 10.53
N PRO A 244 9.95 -16.14 9.88
CA PRO A 244 9.79 -17.47 10.46
C PRO A 244 11.19 -18.06 10.71
N ALA A 245 11.37 -18.69 11.88
CA ALA A 245 12.63 -19.28 12.27
C ALA A 245 13.15 -20.21 11.15
N PRO A 246 14.44 -20.14 10.77
CA PRO A 246 14.99 -20.96 9.71
C PRO A 246 14.73 -22.44 10.05
N LYS A 247 13.94 -23.11 9.20
CA LYS A 247 13.67 -24.53 9.33
C LYS A 247 15.00 -25.27 9.25
N SER A 248 15.46 -25.76 10.39
CA SER A 248 16.56 -26.71 10.50
C SER A 248 16.29 -27.87 9.54
N ARG A 249 17.05 -27.94 8.44
CA ARG A 249 17.11 -29.14 7.60
C ARG A 249 17.73 -30.25 8.47
N ARG A 250 16.89 -31.04 9.13
CA ARG A 250 17.29 -32.38 9.56
C ARG A 250 17.66 -33.14 8.29
N ARG A 251 18.95 -33.38 8.08
CA ARG A 251 19.41 -34.43 7.18
C ARG A 251 18.97 -35.75 7.80
N GLU A 252 17.91 -36.34 7.26
CA GLU A 252 17.64 -37.75 7.47
C GLU A 252 18.74 -38.52 6.74
N ALA A 253 19.67 -39.07 7.52
CA ALA A 253 20.61 -40.06 7.03
C ALA A 253 19.85 -41.38 6.90
N THR A 254 19.49 -41.74 5.68
CA THR A 254 19.07 -43.10 5.34
C THR A 254 20.31 -44.01 5.40
N ALA A 255 20.40 -44.79 6.48
CA ALA A 255 21.27 -45.95 6.54
C ALA A 255 20.59 -47.09 5.76
N TYR A 256 21.23 -47.54 4.67
CA TYR A 256 20.90 -48.80 4.03
C TYR A 256 21.57 -49.93 4.83
N ASN A 257 20.75 -50.88 5.30
CA ASN A 257 21.16 -52.24 5.64
C ASN A 257 20.83 -53.15 4.47
#